data_AF-V5CHU5-F1
#
_entry.id   AF-V5CHU5-F1
#
_cell.length_a   1.000
_cell.length_b   1.000
_cell.length_c   1.000
_cell.angle_alpha   90.00
_cell.angle_beta   90.00
_cell.angle_gamma   90.00
#
_symmetry.space_group_name_H-M   'P 1'
#
loop_
_entity.id
_entity.type
_entity.pdbx_description
1 polymer ?
#
loop_
_entity_poly.entity_id
_entity_poly.type
_entity_poly.pdbx_seq_one_letter_code
_entity_poly.pdbx_strand_id
1 'polypeptide(L)'
;MLLYAAAAPTIGGTVAWASTCVTLQDGRPAAGVLNLGPSFIAPKRESIRVVSHEIAHALGFNSILMWRLGMISRRSDVRGKARTFVVDSNETLARAREHYDCRTAPGMELEDEGGEFTAYSHWERRNAKDELMSPLVGAGFYTALTMAFFSDMGFYRANFSMAEPMGWGYKAGCSLLQEKCMQNGVTAHPEMFCSDILKTPACTSDRRALGFCSIAVHDEMLSPEYQYFVEENVGGYRNTFVDFCPIIIPSEIGGCADGNSFFMPGSRVGPQSLCLKGNSLEMEFHGRMVTSARRCRARRGLSVFGTLVMMPGTCVRKARH
;
A
#
# COMPACT_ATOMS: atom_id res chain seq x y z
N MET A 1 16.87 20.90 -8.22
CA MET A 1 17.08 19.70 -9.05
C MET A 1 16.48 19.94 -10.42
N LEU A 2 17.13 19.49 -11.50
CA LEU A 2 16.57 19.41 -12.84
C LEU A 2 16.02 18.00 -13.07
N LEU A 3 14.79 17.88 -13.57
CA LEU A 3 14.20 16.59 -13.93
C LEU A 3 13.92 16.59 -15.44
N TYR A 4 14.61 15.72 -16.17
CA TYR A 4 14.40 15.52 -17.59
C TYR A 4 13.34 14.43 -17.79
N ALA A 5 12.17 14.82 -18.29
CA ALA A 5 11.07 13.91 -18.55
C ALA A 5 11.03 13.50 -20.03
N ALA A 6 10.85 12.21 -20.28
CA ALA A 6 10.65 11.63 -21.60
C ALA A 6 9.40 10.74 -21.61
N ALA A 7 8.89 10.48 -22.80
CA ALA A 7 7.83 9.52 -23.03
C ALA A 7 8.24 8.59 -24.17
N ALA A 8 8.90 7.49 -23.82
CA ALA A 8 9.38 6.47 -24.75
C ALA A 8 8.86 5.08 -24.35
N PRO A 9 8.70 4.15 -25.31
CA PRO A 9 8.24 2.80 -25.03
C PRO A 9 9.03 2.13 -23.90
N THR A 10 8.31 1.46 -23.00
CA THR A 10 8.85 0.66 -21.90
C THR A 10 8.67 -0.83 -22.21
N ILE A 11 9.43 -1.68 -21.51
CA ILE A 11 9.40 -3.14 -21.72
C ILE A 11 8.41 -3.78 -20.74
N GLY A 12 7.60 -4.72 -21.22
CA GLY A 12 6.69 -5.50 -20.38
C GLY A 12 5.64 -4.63 -19.68
N GLY A 13 5.51 -4.82 -18.37
CA GLY A 13 4.55 -4.10 -17.52
C GLY A 13 5.08 -2.81 -16.89
N THR A 14 6.30 -2.37 -17.22
CA THR A 14 6.89 -1.16 -16.63
C THR A 14 6.11 0.08 -17.06
N VAL A 15 5.40 0.72 -16.13
CA VAL A 15 4.61 1.93 -16.39
C VAL A 15 5.49 3.17 -16.56
N ALA A 16 6.49 3.30 -15.69
CA ALA A 16 7.45 4.38 -15.69
C ALA A 16 8.76 3.91 -15.04
N TRP A 17 9.82 4.67 -15.22
CA TRP A 17 11.06 4.50 -14.47
C TRP A 17 11.76 5.85 -14.32
N ALA A 18 12.50 6.03 -13.25
CA ALA A 18 13.34 7.19 -13.04
C ALA A 18 14.64 6.85 -12.33
N SER A 19 15.60 7.76 -12.46
CA SER A 19 16.89 7.62 -11.78
C SER A 19 17.55 8.97 -11.54
N THR A 20 18.46 8.99 -10.57
CA THR A 20 19.37 10.11 -10.36
C THR A 20 20.52 10.01 -11.37
N CYS A 21 20.78 11.07 -12.13
CA CYS A 21 21.87 11.11 -13.12
C CYS A 21 23.10 11.89 -12.62
N VAL A 22 22.87 12.96 -11.85
CA VAL A 22 23.94 13.85 -11.37
C VAL A 22 23.72 14.14 -9.90
N THR A 23 24.77 14.00 -9.10
CA THR A 23 24.81 14.41 -7.70
C THR A 23 25.84 15.53 -7.51
N LEU A 24 25.61 16.42 -6.55
CA LEU A 24 26.60 17.39 -6.08
C LEU A 24 27.69 16.69 -5.24
N GLN A 25 28.72 17.45 -4.84
CA GLN A 25 29.84 16.93 -4.04
C GLN A 25 29.41 16.34 -2.69
N ASP A 26 28.33 16.87 -2.11
CA ASP A 26 27.72 16.38 -0.86
C ASP A 26 26.81 15.15 -1.06
N GLY A 27 26.73 14.62 -2.29
CA GLY A 27 25.88 13.49 -2.66
C GLY A 27 24.43 13.89 -3.01
N ARG A 28 24.07 15.17 -2.90
CA ARG A 28 22.70 15.64 -3.18
C ARG A 28 22.31 15.44 -4.65
N PRO A 29 21.17 14.81 -4.96
CA PRO A 29 20.65 14.73 -6.32
C PRO A 29 20.42 16.12 -6.94
N ALA A 30 21.07 16.37 -8.07
CA ALA A 30 21.06 17.64 -8.79
C ALA A 30 20.32 17.54 -10.13
N ALA A 31 20.46 16.42 -10.83
CA ALA A 31 19.70 16.11 -12.02
C ALA A 31 19.27 14.65 -12.04
N GLY A 32 18.05 14.40 -12.52
CA GLY A 32 17.52 13.06 -12.73
C GLY A 32 16.73 12.98 -14.03
N VAL A 33 16.40 11.75 -14.41
CA VAL A 33 15.57 11.45 -15.58
C VAL A 33 14.32 10.71 -15.13
N LEU A 34 13.24 10.90 -15.88
CA LEU A 34 11.99 10.17 -15.76
C LEU A 34 11.54 9.77 -17.16
N ASN A 35 11.15 8.52 -17.36
CA ASN A 35 10.50 8.07 -18.59
C ASN A 35 9.13 7.48 -18.29
N LEU A 36 8.12 7.89 -19.05
CA LEU A 36 6.75 7.39 -18.97
C LEU A 36 6.43 6.53 -20.19
N GLY A 37 6.01 5.30 -19.99
CA GLY A 37 5.52 4.44 -21.06
C GLY A 37 4.23 5.02 -21.65
N PRO A 38 4.20 5.46 -22.94
CA PRO A 38 3.04 6.17 -23.49
C PRO A 38 1.72 5.40 -23.40
N SER A 39 1.77 4.06 -23.47
CA SER A 39 0.61 3.16 -23.37
C SER A 39 -0.06 3.15 -21.98
N PHE A 40 0.64 3.62 -20.95
CA PHE A 40 0.16 3.61 -19.56
C PHE A 40 -0.20 5.01 -19.03
N ILE A 41 -0.04 6.05 -19.86
CA ILE A 41 -0.41 7.41 -19.50
C ILE A 41 -1.93 7.53 -19.53
N ALA A 42 -2.52 7.65 -18.35
CA ALA A 42 -3.95 7.91 -18.17
C ALA A 42 -4.16 9.06 -17.19
N PRO A 43 -5.25 9.84 -17.30
CA PRO A 43 -5.61 10.87 -16.33
C PRO A 43 -6.23 10.24 -15.06
N LYS A 44 -5.55 9.26 -14.49
CA LYS A 44 -5.95 8.49 -13.32
C LYS A 44 -5.05 8.82 -12.13
N ARG A 45 -5.57 8.66 -10.91
CA ARG A 45 -4.79 8.90 -9.67
C ARG A 45 -3.60 7.98 -9.60
N GLU A 46 -3.77 6.74 -10.02
CA GLU A 46 -2.77 5.68 -10.03
C GLU A 46 -1.56 6.09 -10.89
N SER A 47 -1.79 6.66 -12.08
CA SER A 47 -0.72 7.23 -12.92
C SER A 47 0.03 8.37 -12.22
N ILE A 48 -0.67 9.26 -11.52
CA ILE A 48 -0.03 10.34 -10.74
C ILE A 48 0.84 9.77 -9.61
N ARG A 49 0.38 8.69 -8.95
CA ARG A 49 1.16 8.05 -7.89
C ARG A 49 2.40 7.35 -8.42
N VAL A 50 2.30 6.67 -9.56
CA VAL A 50 3.47 6.09 -10.22
C VAL A 50 4.48 7.17 -10.59
N VAL A 51 4.05 8.27 -11.20
CA VAL A 51 4.97 9.39 -11.52
C VAL A 51 5.61 9.96 -10.25
N SER A 52 4.85 10.11 -9.17
CA SER A 52 5.37 10.62 -7.89
C SER A 52 6.39 9.66 -7.26
N HIS A 53 6.15 8.35 -7.37
CA HIS A 53 7.06 7.29 -6.95
C HIS A 53 8.39 7.36 -7.71
N GLU A 54 8.33 7.46 -9.03
CA GLU A 54 9.52 7.59 -9.86
C GLU A 54 10.30 8.88 -9.55
N ILE A 55 9.60 10.00 -9.34
CA ILE A 55 10.24 11.25 -8.92
C ILE A 55 10.98 11.07 -7.59
N ALA A 56 10.45 10.28 -6.65
CA ALA A 56 11.14 10.00 -5.39
C ALA A 56 12.45 9.22 -5.61
N HIS A 57 12.51 8.27 -6.54
CA HIS A 57 13.78 7.64 -6.93
C HIS A 57 14.77 8.66 -7.52
N ALA A 58 14.30 9.54 -8.41
CA ALA A 58 15.13 10.60 -8.98
C ALA A 58 15.66 11.58 -7.91
N LEU A 59 14.89 11.78 -6.84
CA LEU A 59 15.25 12.61 -5.68
C LEU A 59 16.19 11.90 -4.69
N GLY A 60 16.51 10.62 -4.93
CA GLY A 60 17.52 9.89 -4.17
C GLY A 60 16.98 8.78 -3.26
N PHE A 61 15.71 8.38 -3.39
CA PHE A 61 15.20 7.17 -2.76
C PHE A 61 15.79 5.93 -3.45
N ASN A 62 16.99 5.52 -3.06
CA ASN A 62 17.63 4.30 -3.56
C ASN A 62 18.66 3.77 -2.55
N SER A 63 18.85 2.45 -2.53
CA SER A 63 19.73 1.78 -1.57
C SER A 63 21.18 2.29 -1.59
N ILE A 64 21.72 2.64 -2.77
CA ILE A 64 23.11 3.10 -2.91
C ILE A 64 23.34 4.40 -2.13
N LEU A 65 22.42 5.36 -2.26
CA LEU A 65 22.52 6.62 -1.54
C LEU A 65 22.25 6.44 -0.05
N MET A 66 21.30 5.58 0.31
CA MET A 66 21.04 5.20 1.71
C MET A 66 22.29 4.66 2.40
N TRP A 67 23.03 3.77 1.75
CA TRP A 67 24.30 3.24 2.24
C TRP A 67 25.35 4.34 2.43
N ARG A 68 25.53 5.19 1.43
CA ARG A 68 26.51 6.29 1.47
C ARG A 68 26.24 7.28 2.59
N LEU A 69 24.96 7.52 2.89
CA LEU A 69 24.53 8.41 3.97
C LEU A 69 24.48 7.71 5.34
N GLY A 70 24.78 6.40 5.41
CA GLY A 70 24.75 5.64 6.66
C GLY A 70 23.34 5.52 7.27
N MET A 71 22.30 5.55 6.43
CA MET A 71 20.91 5.54 6.87
C MET A 71 20.33 4.14 7.09
N ILE A 72 21.04 3.11 6.63
CA ILE A 72 20.55 1.73 6.64
C ILE A 72 21.46 0.81 7.41
N SER A 73 20.82 -0.10 8.12
CA SER A 73 21.48 -1.15 8.87
C SER A 73 20.97 -2.52 8.46
N ARG A 74 21.87 -3.50 8.52
CA ARG A 74 21.53 -4.91 8.36
C ARG A 74 20.98 -5.46 9.68
N ARG A 75 19.89 -6.21 9.58
CA ARG A 75 19.30 -7.01 10.67
C ARG A 75 19.23 -8.47 10.23
N SER A 76 19.38 -9.37 11.19
CA SER A 76 19.20 -10.81 11.01
C SER A 76 18.00 -11.26 11.82
N ASP A 77 17.39 -12.37 11.42
CA ASP A 77 16.28 -13.02 12.10
C ASP A 77 15.04 -12.11 12.26
N VAL A 78 14.77 -11.29 11.24
CA VAL A 78 13.52 -10.53 11.15
C VAL A 78 12.45 -11.50 10.68
N ARG A 79 11.61 -11.97 11.60
CA ARG A 79 10.55 -12.96 11.32
C ARG A 79 11.08 -14.26 10.69
N GLY A 80 12.27 -14.71 11.09
CA GLY A 80 12.92 -15.90 10.55
C GLY A 80 13.78 -15.66 9.30
N LYS A 81 13.79 -14.44 8.73
CA LYS A 81 14.63 -14.12 7.57
C LYS A 81 16.10 -13.97 7.96
N ALA A 82 16.99 -14.57 7.18
CA ALA A 82 18.44 -14.51 7.44
C ALA A 82 19.01 -13.08 7.35
N ARG A 83 18.45 -12.23 6.48
CA ARG A 83 18.95 -10.87 6.24
C ARG A 83 17.83 -9.94 5.78
N THR A 84 17.66 -8.84 6.52
CA THR A 84 16.76 -7.74 6.18
C THR A 84 17.49 -6.41 6.35
N PHE A 85 17.22 -5.43 5.49
CA PHE A 85 17.74 -4.08 5.66
C PHE A 85 16.66 -3.16 6.20
N VAL A 86 17.06 -2.28 7.10
CA VAL A 86 16.16 -1.35 7.79
C VAL A 86 16.74 0.04 7.68
N VAL A 87 15.91 1.02 7.29
CA VAL A 87 16.24 2.44 7.45
C VAL A 87 15.99 2.81 8.91
N ASP A 88 17.07 3.03 9.64
CA ASP A 88 17.07 3.31 11.08
C ASP A 88 17.60 4.71 11.44
N SER A 89 17.67 5.60 10.44
CA SER A 89 17.90 7.03 10.63
C SER A 89 16.81 7.68 11.48
N ASN A 90 17.16 8.77 12.16
CA ASN A 90 16.43 9.31 13.32
C ASN A 90 14.94 9.60 13.05
N GLU A 91 14.62 10.38 12.02
CA GLU A 91 13.23 10.76 11.74
C GLU A 91 12.44 9.55 11.22
N THR A 92 13.04 8.74 10.36
CA THR A 92 12.40 7.53 9.79
C THR A 92 12.07 6.51 10.88
N LEU A 93 13.00 6.30 11.82
CA LEU A 93 12.79 5.49 13.01
C LEU A 93 11.64 6.03 13.86
N ALA A 94 11.61 7.34 14.11
CA ALA A 94 10.56 7.98 14.89
C ALA A 94 9.18 7.81 14.23
N ARG A 95 9.07 8.04 12.92
CA ARG A 95 7.81 7.88 12.16
C ARG A 95 7.37 6.45 12.01
N ALA A 96 8.29 5.49 11.87
CA ALA A 96 7.95 4.08 11.91
C ALA A 96 7.33 3.70 13.26
N ARG A 97 7.97 4.09 14.38
CA ARG A 97 7.45 3.83 15.73
C ARG A 97 6.08 4.45 15.96
N GLU A 98 5.87 5.68 15.48
CA GLU A 98 4.58 6.38 15.54
C GLU A 98 3.51 5.67 14.70
N HIS A 99 3.82 5.34 13.44
CA HIS A 99 2.88 4.71 12.53
C HIS A 99 2.42 3.34 13.03
N TYR A 100 3.35 2.47 13.46
CA TYR A 100 3.02 1.12 13.91
C TYR A 100 2.59 1.05 15.39
N ASP A 101 2.69 2.15 16.16
CA ASP A 101 2.54 2.15 17.63
C ASP A 101 3.42 1.11 18.32
N CYS A 102 4.69 1.07 17.92
CA CYS A 102 5.67 0.11 18.42
C CYS A 102 6.97 0.81 18.82
N ARG A 103 7.19 1.01 20.12
CA ARG A 103 8.38 1.72 20.64
C ARG A 103 9.70 1.00 20.36
N THR A 104 9.66 -0.32 20.19
CA THR A 104 10.83 -1.16 19.92
C THR A 104 11.05 -1.42 18.44
N ALA A 105 10.26 -0.79 17.55
CA ALA A 105 10.49 -0.90 16.11
C ALA A 105 11.94 -0.48 15.77
N PRO A 106 12.67 -1.27 14.98
CA PRO A 106 14.07 -1.02 14.67
C PRO A 106 14.26 0.06 13.59
N GLY A 107 13.18 0.48 12.94
CA GLY A 107 13.17 1.41 11.81
C GLY A 107 12.11 1.00 10.79
N MET A 108 12.27 1.42 9.55
CA MET A 108 11.42 1.00 8.44
C MET A 108 12.14 -0.03 7.57
N GLU A 109 11.56 -1.22 7.44
CA GLU A 109 12.13 -2.30 6.62
C GLU A 109 12.08 -1.93 5.13
N LEU A 110 13.15 -2.30 4.42
CA LEU A 110 13.24 -2.22 2.97
C LEU A 110 12.86 -3.55 2.34
N GLU A 111 12.17 -3.47 1.21
CA GLU A 111 11.74 -4.61 0.41
C GLU A 111 12.90 -5.58 0.12
N ASP A 112 12.67 -6.89 0.23
CA ASP A 112 13.69 -7.90 -0.05
C ASP A 112 13.27 -8.96 -1.09
N GLU A 113 12.07 -8.86 -1.64
CA GLU A 113 11.60 -9.64 -2.80
C GLU A 113 11.85 -8.89 -4.14
N GLY A 114 11.73 -9.59 -5.28
CA GLY A 114 11.77 -8.98 -6.63
C GLY A 114 13.13 -8.82 -7.32
N GLY A 115 14.23 -9.11 -6.64
CA GLY A 115 15.59 -9.05 -7.22
C GLY A 115 16.25 -7.67 -7.16
N GLU A 116 17.40 -7.51 -7.82
CA GLU A 116 18.35 -6.39 -7.64
C GLU A 116 17.76 -4.98 -7.86
N PHE A 117 16.71 -4.85 -8.68
CA PHE A 117 16.08 -3.57 -9.00
C PHE A 117 14.85 -3.24 -8.15
N THR A 118 14.27 -4.23 -7.46
CA THR A 118 13.11 -4.03 -6.59
C THR A 118 13.53 -4.07 -5.13
N ALA A 119 14.38 -5.02 -4.77
CA ALA A 119 14.90 -5.16 -3.43
C ALA A 119 15.72 -3.92 -3.03
N TYR A 120 15.51 -3.49 -1.79
CA TYR A 120 16.27 -2.48 -1.07
C TYR A 120 16.07 -1.03 -1.54
N SER A 121 15.33 -0.80 -2.63
CA SER A 121 14.98 0.55 -3.11
C SER A 121 13.53 0.92 -2.86
N HIS A 122 12.79 0.11 -2.13
CA HIS A 122 11.39 0.35 -1.77
C HIS A 122 11.15 0.02 -0.30
N TRP A 123 10.05 0.52 0.25
CA TRP A 123 9.57 0.04 1.54
C TRP A 123 9.05 -1.38 1.43
N GLU A 124 9.34 -2.19 2.45
CA GLU A 124 8.80 -3.54 2.62
C GLU A 124 7.27 -3.49 2.52
N ARG A 125 6.74 -4.04 1.42
CA ARG A 125 5.32 -3.90 1.11
C ARG A 125 4.45 -4.67 2.07
N ARG A 126 4.93 -5.73 2.73
CA ARG A 126 4.24 -6.35 3.87
C ARG A 126 3.86 -5.32 4.92
N ASN A 127 4.75 -4.38 5.22
CA ASN A 127 4.58 -3.40 6.29
C ASN A 127 3.92 -2.09 5.80
N ALA A 128 4.12 -1.73 4.53
CA ALA A 128 3.72 -0.44 3.97
C ALA A 128 3.01 -0.57 2.61
N LYS A 129 2.06 -1.49 2.49
CA LYS A 129 1.40 -1.86 1.23
C LYS A 129 0.85 -0.70 0.40
N ASP A 130 0.28 0.29 1.07
CA ASP A 130 -0.42 1.39 0.44
C ASP A 130 0.43 2.68 0.37
N GLU A 131 1.71 2.59 0.72
CA GLU A 131 2.68 3.70 0.74
C GLU A 131 3.16 4.04 -0.67
N LEU A 132 3.53 5.30 -0.90
CA LEU A 132 4.07 5.81 -2.16
C LEU A 132 5.23 4.96 -2.68
N MET A 133 6.20 4.62 -1.84
CA MET A 133 7.42 3.89 -2.16
C MET A 133 7.29 2.38 -1.92
N SER A 134 6.08 1.83 -1.98
CA SER A 134 5.88 0.38 -2.09
C SER A 134 6.29 -0.10 -3.51
N PRO A 135 6.93 -1.28 -3.67
CA PRO A 135 7.32 -1.84 -4.97
C PRO A 135 6.16 -2.05 -5.96
N LEU A 136 4.92 -2.17 -5.46
CA LEU A 136 3.73 -2.18 -6.30
C LEU A 136 2.86 -0.99 -5.95
N VAL A 137 2.84 0.00 -6.83
CA VAL A 137 2.08 1.23 -6.64
C VAL A 137 0.57 0.94 -6.70
N GLY A 138 -0.03 0.78 -5.53
CA GLY A 138 -1.48 0.70 -5.32
C GLY A 138 -2.06 2.08 -4.96
N ALA A 139 -2.42 2.26 -3.70
CA ALA A 139 -2.98 3.53 -3.23
C ALA A 139 -1.98 4.69 -3.29
N GLY A 140 -0.69 4.40 -3.10
CA GLY A 140 0.45 5.32 -3.24
C GLY A 140 0.38 6.55 -2.33
N PHE A 141 0.01 6.37 -1.06
CA PHE A 141 -0.06 7.46 -0.10
C PHE A 141 1.34 8.01 0.20
N TYR A 142 1.53 9.32 0.06
CA TYR A 142 2.78 9.98 0.41
C TYR A 142 2.80 10.21 1.92
N THR A 143 3.25 9.20 2.67
CA THR A 143 3.13 9.19 4.12
C THR A 143 4.30 9.87 4.81
N ALA A 144 4.18 10.02 6.13
CA ALA A 144 5.27 10.47 6.99
C ALA A 144 6.52 9.57 6.89
N LEU A 145 6.41 8.30 6.48
CA LEU A 145 7.54 7.38 6.33
C LEU A 145 8.49 7.85 5.21
N THR A 146 7.98 8.04 3.99
CA THR A 146 8.78 8.54 2.86
C THR A 146 9.23 9.99 3.07
N MET A 147 8.41 10.81 3.72
CA MET A 147 8.82 12.18 4.05
C MET A 147 9.96 12.22 5.07
N ALA A 148 9.92 11.36 6.08
CA ALA A 148 10.97 11.23 7.08
C ALA A 148 12.29 10.78 6.45
N PHE A 149 12.22 9.81 5.54
CA PHE A 149 13.36 9.38 4.75
C PHE A 149 14.05 10.57 4.07
N PHE A 150 13.30 11.38 3.32
CA PHE A 150 13.87 12.56 2.66
C PHE A 150 14.42 13.61 3.63
N SER A 151 13.84 13.73 4.82
CA SER A 151 14.37 14.61 5.86
C SER A 151 15.71 14.10 6.40
N ASP A 152 15.84 12.79 6.63
CA ASP A 152 17.06 12.16 7.14
C ASP A 152 18.22 12.20 6.14
N MET A 153 17.94 12.28 4.83
CA MET A 153 18.98 12.49 3.82
C MET A 153 19.74 13.82 4.00
N GLY A 154 19.17 14.78 4.75
CA GLY A 154 19.76 16.10 4.96
C GLY A 154 19.61 17.08 3.78
N PHE A 155 19.11 16.63 2.63
CA PHE A 155 18.93 17.46 1.43
C PHE A 155 17.59 18.18 1.37
N TYR A 156 16.61 17.71 2.12
CA TYR A 156 15.22 18.16 2.07
C TYR A 156 14.70 18.41 3.48
N ARG A 157 13.68 19.27 3.58
CA ARG A 157 12.96 19.50 4.82
C ARG A 157 11.50 19.12 4.61
N ALA A 158 11.07 18.06 5.27
CA ALA A 158 9.69 17.59 5.19
C ALA A 158 8.72 18.53 5.92
N ASN A 159 7.54 18.74 5.33
CA ASN A 159 6.41 19.37 6.00
C ASN A 159 5.38 18.30 6.42
N PHE A 160 5.60 17.64 7.57
CA PHE A 160 4.79 16.52 8.04
C PHE A 160 3.30 16.81 8.22
N SER A 161 2.89 18.08 8.32
CA SER A 161 1.46 18.45 8.36
C SER A 161 0.69 18.07 7.08
N MET A 162 1.41 17.86 5.97
CA MET A 162 0.86 17.46 4.67
C MET A 162 0.93 15.94 4.44
N ALA A 163 1.45 15.17 5.39
CA ALA A 163 1.59 13.73 5.25
C ALA A 163 0.22 13.07 5.07
N GLU A 164 0.10 12.22 4.04
CA GLU A 164 -1.12 11.46 3.84
C GLU A 164 -1.20 10.31 4.85
N PRO A 165 -2.37 10.07 5.46
CA PRO A 165 -2.55 8.94 6.35
C PRO A 165 -2.65 7.63 5.56
N MET A 166 -1.96 6.59 6.03
CA MET A 166 -2.08 5.23 5.52
C MET A 166 -2.73 4.36 6.59
N GLY A 167 -3.81 3.65 6.24
CA GLY A 167 -4.49 2.74 7.19
C GLY A 167 -3.73 1.43 7.42
N TRP A 168 -3.00 0.97 6.40
CA TRP A 168 -2.18 -0.24 6.47
C TRP A 168 -1.09 -0.12 7.53
N GLY A 169 -1.04 -1.06 8.48
CA GLY A 169 -0.07 -1.07 9.58
C GLY A 169 -0.28 -0.01 10.68
N TYR A 170 -1.22 0.93 10.51
CA TYR A 170 -1.40 2.02 11.46
C TYR A 170 -1.88 1.50 12.83
N LYS A 171 -1.06 1.71 13.86
CA LYS A 171 -1.24 1.20 15.23
C LYS A 171 -1.45 -0.31 15.30
N ALA A 172 -0.84 -1.05 14.38
CA ALA A 172 -0.91 -2.51 14.40
C ALA A 172 -0.18 -3.12 15.60
N GLY A 173 0.72 -2.38 16.26
CA GLY A 173 1.53 -2.86 17.36
C GLY A 173 2.80 -3.59 16.88
N CYS A 174 3.64 -3.96 17.84
CA CYS A 174 4.94 -4.59 17.54
C CYS A 174 4.83 -5.98 16.90
N SER A 175 3.74 -6.71 17.15
CA SER A 175 3.52 -8.05 16.58
C SER A 175 3.57 -8.03 15.05
N LEU A 176 3.10 -6.95 14.42
CA LEU A 176 3.18 -6.81 12.96
C LEU A 176 4.63 -6.91 12.49
N LEU A 177 5.57 -6.25 13.18
CA LEU A 177 6.97 -6.17 12.75
C LEU A 177 7.77 -7.40 13.21
N GLN A 178 7.43 -7.97 14.37
CA GLN A 178 8.23 -9.00 15.04
C GLN A 178 7.77 -10.42 14.76
N GLU A 179 6.48 -10.61 14.49
CA GLU A 179 5.88 -11.93 14.29
C GLU A 179 5.49 -12.15 12.82
N LYS A 180 5.28 -13.41 12.45
CA LYS A 180 4.68 -13.75 11.15
C LYS A 180 3.31 -13.08 11.03
N CYS A 181 2.88 -12.77 9.80
CA CYS A 181 1.56 -12.19 9.59
C CYS A 181 0.41 -13.12 9.98
N MET A 182 0.69 -14.42 10.05
CA MET A 182 -0.26 -15.46 10.38
C MET A 182 0.45 -16.71 10.89
N GLN A 183 -0.21 -17.45 11.78
CA GLN A 183 0.26 -18.72 12.32
C GLN A 183 -0.90 -19.72 12.27
N ASN A 184 -0.69 -20.87 11.63
CA ASN A 184 -1.67 -21.95 11.49
C ASN A 184 -3.05 -21.46 10.99
N GLY A 185 -3.05 -20.56 10.00
CA GLY A 185 -4.28 -19.98 9.45
C GLY A 185 -4.94 -18.89 10.31
N VAL A 186 -4.31 -18.44 11.40
CA VAL A 186 -4.85 -17.40 12.28
C VAL A 186 -3.95 -16.17 12.27
N THR A 187 -4.52 -15.00 11.98
CA THR A 187 -3.80 -13.71 11.98
C THR A 187 -4.17 -12.83 13.17
N ALA A 188 -3.17 -12.16 13.74
CA ALA A 188 -3.36 -11.10 14.74
C ALA A 188 -3.79 -9.76 14.10
N HIS A 189 -3.74 -9.63 12.77
CA HIS A 189 -4.02 -8.39 12.04
C HIS A 189 -5.10 -8.59 10.95
N PRO A 190 -6.36 -8.88 11.32
CA PRO A 190 -7.44 -9.24 10.38
C PRO A 190 -7.91 -8.08 9.48
N GLU A 191 -7.47 -6.84 9.74
CA GLU A 191 -7.70 -5.70 8.83
C GLU A 191 -6.63 -5.62 7.72
N MET A 192 -5.56 -6.40 7.83
CA MET A 192 -4.43 -6.42 6.87
C MET A 192 -4.38 -7.75 6.12
N PHE A 193 -4.40 -8.85 6.86
CA PHE A 193 -4.24 -10.20 6.33
C PHE A 193 -5.56 -10.99 6.43
N CYS A 194 -5.72 -11.96 5.56
CA CYS A 194 -6.92 -12.80 5.49
C CYS A 194 -6.51 -14.28 5.43
N SER A 195 -7.30 -15.16 6.03
CA SER A 195 -7.01 -16.61 6.12
C SER A 195 -8.01 -17.48 5.37
N ASP A 196 -9.18 -16.95 5.07
CA ASP A 196 -10.25 -17.70 4.43
C ASP A 196 -10.36 -17.36 2.95
N ILE A 197 -10.68 -18.37 2.14
CA ILE A 197 -11.20 -18.16 0.80
C ILE A 197 -12.57 -17.52 0.96
N LEU A 198 -12.59 -16.19 1.04
CA LEU A 198 -13.80 -15.42 1.20
C LEU A 198 -14.71 -15.68 -0.01
N LYS A 199 -15.84 -16.36 0.20
CA LYS A 199 -16.90 -16.49 -0.83
C LYS A 199 -17.52 -15.14 -1.17
N THR A 200 -17.46 -14.19 -0.23
CA THR A 200 -17.97 -12.83 -0.39
C THR A 200 -16.82 -11.85 -0.58
N PRO A 201 -16.87 -10.95 -1.58
CA PRO A 201 -15.82 -9.98 -1.75
C PRO A 201 -15.67 -9.06 -0.53
N ALA A 202 -14.44 -8.74 -0.19
CA ALA A 202 -14.10 -7.76 0.85
C ALA A 202 -13.52 -6.49 0.22
N CYS A 203 -13.49 -5.41 0.99
CA CYS A 203 -12.81 -4.20 0.55
C CYS A 203 -11.29 -4.38 0.54
N THR A 204 -10.64 -3.90 -0.51
CA THR A 204 -9.20 -3.63 -0.46
C THR A 204 -8.88 -2.61 0.63
N SER A 205 -7.66 -2.64 1.17
CA SER A 205 -7.22 -1.78 2.28
C SER A 205 -7.38 -0.28 1.99
N ASP A 206 -7.22 0.11 0.73
CA ASP A 206 -7.40 1.48 0.23
C ASP A 206 -8.86 1.85 -0.08
N ARG A 207 -9.77 0.89 0.09
CA ARG A 207 -11.22 1.00 -0.15
C ARG A 207 -11.58 1.35 -1.59
N ARG A 208 -10.73 1.03 -2.56
CA ARG A 208 -10.97 1.38 -3.98
C ARG A 208 -11.68 0.29 -4.76
N ALA A 209 -11.64 -0.94 -4.28
CA ALA A 209 -12.24 -2.07 -4.96
C ALA A 209 -12.81 -3.10 -3.99
N LEU A 210 -13.71 -3.89 -4.53
CA LEU A 210 -14.03 -5.22 -4.03
C LEU A 210 -12.98 -6.22 -4.50
N GLY A 211 -12.62 -7.13 -3.61
CA GLY A 211 -11.52 -8.05 -3.79
C GLY A 211 -11.70 -9.34 -3.02
N PHE A 212 -10.76 -10.25 -3.22
CA PHE A 212 -10.76 -11.57 -2.61
C PHE A 212 -9.44 -11.83 -1.90
N CYS A 213 -9.46 -12.75 -0.94
CA CYS A 213 -8.26 -13.15 -0.25
C CYS A 213 -7.33 -13.90 -1.23
N SER A 214 -6.09 -13.40 -1.36
CA SER A 214 -5.09 -13.96 -2.26
C SER A 214 -4.41 -15.18 -1.65
N ILE A 215 -5.09 -16.32 -1.61
CA ILE A 215 -4.52 -17.60 -1.15
C ILE A 215 -4.13 -18.44 -2.37
N ALA A 216 -2.94 -19.01 -2.32
CA ALA A 216 -2.35 -19.83 -3.36
C ALA A 216 -1.77 -21.12 -2.77
N VAL A 217 -1.92 -22.21 -3.52
CA VAL A 217 -1.17 -23.46 -3.30
C VAL A 217 0.04 -23.40 -4.22
N HIS A 218 1.23 -23.55 -3.65
CA HIS A 218 2.49 -23.53 -4.39
C HIS A 218 2.93 -24.95 -4.74
N ASP A 219 3.62 -25.10 -5.87
CA ASP A 219 4.12 -26.41 -6.35
C ASP A 219 5.16 -27.01 -5.39
N GLU A 220 5.93 -26.15 -4.74
CA GLU A 220 6.95 -26.51 -3.75
C GLU A 220 6.58 -26.01 -2.36
N MET A 221 7.16 -26.65 -1.34
CA MET A 221 7.07 -26.22 0.03
C MET A 221 7.62 -24.80 0.20
N LEU A 222 6.89 -23.94 0.91
CA LEU A 222 7.39 -22.61 1.24
C LEU A 222 8.50 -22.72 2.29
N SER A 223 9.46 -21.79 2.23
CA SER A 223 10.50 -21.67 3.26
C SER A 223 9.86 -21.43 4.64
N PRO A 224 10.47 -21.90 5.75
CA PRO A 224 9.86 -21.86 7.08
C PRO A 224 9.33 -20.48 7.51
N GLU A 225 9.99 -19.39 7.13
CA GLU A 225 9.58 -18.01 7.40
C GLU A 225 8.25 -17.59 6.73
N TYR A 226 7.89 -18.25 5.62
CA TYR A 226 6.69 -17.99 4.82
C TYR A 226 5.57 -19.03 5.02
N GLN A 227 5.78 -20.02 5.89
CA GLN A 227 4.75 -20.99 6.25
C GLN A 227 3.78 -20.39 7.27
N TYR A 228 2.55 -20.11 6.82
CA TYR A 228 1.49 -19.45 7.58
C TYR A 228 0.27 -20.32 7.86
N PHE A 229 0.07 -21.35 7.06
CA PHE A 229 -1.02 -22.32 7.18
C PHE A 229 -0.50 -23.65 7.76
N VAL A 230 -1.43 -24.58 8.01
CA VAL A 230 -1.06 -25.95 8.42
C VAL A 230 -0.33 -26.66 7.28
N GLU A 231 -0.81 -26.43 6.05
CA GLU A 231 -0.18 -26.90 4.83
C GLU A 231 1.03 -26.02 4.48
N GLU A 232 2.21 -26.62 4.46
CA GLU A 232 3.50 -25.92 4.29
C GLU A 232 3.72 -25.33 2.89
N ASN A 233 2.89 -25.70 1.90
CA ASN A 233 2.91 -25.14 0.55
C ASN A 233 1.76 -24.14 0.29
N VAL A 234 1.03 -23.71 1.32
CA VAL A 234 -0.08 -22.76 1.20
C VAL A 234 0.34 -21.40 1.76
N GLY A 235 0.05 -20.34 1.01
CA GLY A 235 0.36 -18.95 1.38
C GLY A 235 -0.28 -17.96 0.42
N GLY A 236 0.25 -16.74 0.38
CA GLY A 236 -0.12 -15.70 -0.58
C GLY A 236 0.56 -15.87 -1.94
N TYR A 237 0.16 -15.06 -2.92
CA TYR A 237 0.86 -15.04 -4.21
C TYR A 237 2.23 -14.35 -4.10
N ARG A 238 3.28 -14.96 -4.67
CA ARG A 238 4.65 -14.43 -4.68
C ARG A 238 4.75 -13.01 -5.27
N ASN A 239 4.01 -12.74 -6.34
CA ASN A 239 4.04 -11.44 -7.04
C ASN A 239 3.33 -10.31 -6.27
N THR A 240 2.91 -10.54 -5.02
CA THR A 240 2.29 -9.50 -4.19
C THR A 240 3.27 -8.81 -3.25
N PHE A 241 4.55 -9.23 -3.16
CA PHE A 241 5.59 -8.57 -2.35
C PHE A 241 5.11 -8.31 -0.91
N VAL A 242 4.59 -9.31 -0.24
CA VAL A 242 4.13 -9.17 1.16
C VAL A 242 4.57 -10.38 1.96
N ASP A 243 5.75 -10.94 1.63
CA ASP A 243 6.28 -12.13 2.27
C ASP A 243 5.32 -13.33 2.15
N PHE A 244 4.62 -13.51 1.03
CA PHE A 244 3.56 -14.53 0.92
C PHE A 244 2.42 -14.39 1.96
N CYS A 245 2.25 -13.25 2.62
CA CYS A 245 1.10 -13.04 3.49
C CYS A 245 -0.17 -12.89 2.63
N PRO A 246 -1.25 -13.64 2.87
CA PRO A 246 -2.47 -13.48 2.09
C PRO A 246 -3.17 -12.16 2.45
N ILE A 247 -3.54 -11.40 1.42
CA ILE A 247 -4.16 -10.07 1.53
C ILE A 247 -5.39 -10.01 0.62
N ILE A 248 -6.24 -9.00 0.83
CA ILE A 248 -7.32 -8.73 -0.13
C ILE A 248 -6.73 -8.05 -1.37
N ILE A 249 -6.76 -8.76 -2.51
CA ILE A 249 -6.40 -8.22 -3.82
C ILE A 249 -7.66 -7.77 -4.57
N PRO A 250 -7.61 -6.65 -5.31
CA PRO A 250 -8.76 -6.19 -6.09
C PRO A 250 -9.16 -7.22 -7.14
N SER A 251 -10.46 -7.43 -7.33
CA SER A 251 -10.98 -8.12 -8.49
C SER A 251 -10.90 -7.21 -9.72
N GLU A 252 -10.58 -7.77 -10.90
CA GLU A 252 -10.50 -7.01 -12.16
C GLU A 252 -11.77 -6.21 -12.47
N ILE A 253 -12.94 -6.76 -12.11
CA ILE A 253 -14.26 -6.14 -12.32
C ILE A 253 -14.79 -5.43 -11.07
N GLY A 254 -14.06 -5.50 -9.95
CA GLY A 254 -14.48 -5.05 -8.63
C GLY A 254 -14.19 -3.58 -8.31
N GLY A 255 -13.68 -2.80 -9.27
CA GLY A 255 -13.33 -1.39 -9.06
C GLY A 255 -14.55 -0.54 -8.68
N CYS A 256 -14.46 0.23 -7.60
CA CYS A 256 -15.55 1.13 -7.23
C CYS A 256 -15.67 2.34 -8.16
N ALA A 257 -14.58 2.75 -8.80
CA ALA A 257 -14.56 3.90 -9.70
C ALA A 257 -15.09 3.56 -11.11
N ASP A 258 -14.66 2.42 -11.65
CA ASP A 258 -14.78 2.03 -13.05
C ASP A 258 -15.08 0.52 -13.27
N GLY A 259 -15.40 -0.22 -12.21
CA GLY A 259 -15.74 -1.64 -12.29
C GLY A 259 -17.14 -1.90 -12.87
N ASN A 260 -17.49 -3.18 -13.01
CA ASN A 260 -18.75 -3.60 -13.59
C ASN A 260 -19.82 -3.82 -12.52
N SER A 261 -20.79 -2.91 -12.42
CA SER A 261 -21.87 -2.97 -11.43
C SER A 261 -22.77 -4.22 -11.56
N PHE A 262 -22.80 -4.88 -12.71
CA PHE A 262 -23.53 -6.14 -12.90
C PHE A 262 -23.01 -7.25 -11.98
N PHE A 263 -21.69 -7.29 -11.76
CA PHE A 263 -21.03 -8.28 -10.90
C PHE A 263 -20.82 -7.80 -9.47
N MET A 264 -21.35 -6.61 -9.13
CA MET A 264 -21.30 -6.06 -7.78
C MET A 264 -22.71 -5.63 -7.32
N PRO A 265 -23.66 -6.57 -7.13
CA PRO A 265 -25.02 -6.22 -6.74
C PRO A 265 -25.06 -5.32 -5.49
N GLY A 266 -25.87 -4.25 -5.55
CA GLY A 266 -25.96 -3.25 -4.49
C GLY A 266 -24.85 -2.19 -4.48
N SER A 267 -23.80 -2.35 -5.28
CA SER A 267 -22.74 -1.35 -5.41
C SER A 267 -23.11 -0.20 -6.36
N ARG A 268 -22.66 1.00 -6.01
CA ARG A 268 -22.68 2.19 -6.87
C ARG A 268 -21.29 2.43 -7.42
N VAL A 269 -21.12 2.24 -8.73
CA VAL A 269 -19.86 2.54 -9.41
C VAL A 269 -19.82 4.01 -9.83
N GLY A 270 -18.69 4.65 -9.65
CA GLY A 270 -18.42 6.00 -10.14
C GLY A 270 -17.17 6.61 -9.53
N PRO A 271 -16.64 7.71 -10.09
CA PRO A 271 -15.31 8.23 -9.76
C PRO A 271 -15.13 8.69 -8.29
N GLN A 272 -16.21 8.79 -7.51
CA GLN A 272 -16.20 9.15 -6.09
C GLN A 272 -16.66 7.99 -5.18
N SER A 273 -16.83 6.79 -5.74
CA SER A 273 -17.27 5.63 -4.99
C SER A 273 -16.11 4.93 -4.32
N LEU A 274 -16.35 4.46 -3.09
CA LEU A 274 -15.39 3.72 -2.27
C LEU A 274 -16.08 2.49 -1.68
N CYS A 275 -15.31 1.46 -1.41
CA CYS A 275 -15.75 0.26 -0.76
C CYS A 275 -15.96 0.49 0.74
N LEU A 276 -17.12 0.11 1.25
CA LEU A 276 -17.41 0.13 2.68
C LEU A 276 -17.55 -1.26 3.27
N LYS A 277 -16.91 -1.41 4.44
CA LYS A 277 -17.12 -2.51 5.37
C LYS A 277 -18.31 -2.15 6.27
N GLY A 278 -19.28 -3.05 6.38
CA GLY A 278 -20.45 -2.87 7.25
C GLY A 278 -21.17 -4.19 7.47
N ASN A 279 -21.70 -4.37 8.68
CA ASN A 279 -22.62 -5.46 9.02
C ASN A 279 -24.01 -4.83 9.13
N SER A 280 -25.00 -5.41 8.45
CA SER A 280 -26.42 -5.01 8.57
C SER A 280 -26.64 -3.49 8.52
N LEU A 281 -26.30 -2.87 7.38
CA LEU A 281 -26.51 -1.43 7.20
C LEU A 281 -28.02 -1.13 7.16
N GLU A 282 -28.56 -0.65 8.28
CA GLU A 282 -29.97 -0.24 8.40
C GLU A 282 -30.20 1.19 7.89
N MET A 283 -31.34 1.41 7.24
CA MET A 283 -31.74 2.70 6.68
C MET A 283 -32.61 3.47 7.68
N GLU A 284 -32.28 4.74 7.94
CA GLU A 284 -33.20 5.66 8.63
C GLU A 284 -34.08 6.38 7.60
N PHE A 285 -35.41 6.23 7.71
CA PHE A 285 -36.39 6.97 6.91
C PHE A 285 -36.77 8.28 7.63
N HIS A 286 -36.36 9.42 7.09
CA HIS A 286 -36.95 10.72 7.46
C HIS A 286 -37.86 11.21 6.33
N GLY A 287 -39.16 11.25 6.61
CA GLY A 287 -40.19 11.65 5.66
C GLY A 287 -40.47 13.15 5.62
N ARG A 288 -40.46 13.73 4.41
CA ARG A 288 -41.52 14.60 3.84
C ARG A 288 -41.24 14.75 2.33
N MET A 289 -42.30 14.73 1.53
CA MET A 289 -42.25 14.87 0.08
C MET A 289 -41.56 16.20 -0.32
N VAL A 290 -40.91 16.18 -1.49
CA VAL A 290 -40.00 17.18 -2.09
C VAL A 290 -38.52 16.95 -1.73
N THR A 291 -37.82 16.27 -2.66
CA THR A 291 -36.37 15.99 -2.70
C THR A 291 -35.77 15.38 -1.43
N SER A 292 -35.97 14.08 -1.19
CA SER A 292 -35.37 13.41 -0.03
C SER A 292 -33.90 13.03 -0.26
N ALA A 293 -33.04 13.66 0.52
CA ALA A 293 -31.66 13.25 0.70
C ALA A 293 -31.58 12.08 1.70
N ARG A 294 -30.89 10.98 1.36
CA ARG A 294 -30.85 9.71 2.12
C ARG A 294 -29.47 9.50 2.77
N ARG A 295 -29.36 9.36 4.09
CA ARG A 295 -28.07 9.15 4.81
C ARG A 295 -27.98 7.74 5.39
N CYS A 296 -26.83 7.10 5.23
CA CYS A 296 -26.31 5.99 6.02
C CYS A 296 -25.18 6.53 6.90
N ARG A 297 -25.21 6.24 8.20
CA ARG A 297 -24.18 6.67 9.16
C ARG A 297 -23.37 5.47 9.62
N ALA A 298 -22.10 5.38 9.24
CA ALA A 298 -21.16 4.49 9.92
C ALA A 298 -20.75 5.12 11.26
N ARG A 299 -20.55 4.30 12.31
CA ARG A 299 -20.27 4.76 13.70
C ARG A 299 -19.01 5.62 13.90
N ARG A 300 -18.25 5.94 12.84
CA ARG A 300 -17.32 7.07 12.77
C ARG A 300 -17.34 7.70 11.37
N GLY A 301 -17.95 8.88 11.25
CA GLY A 301 -17.55 9.92 10.28
C GLY A 301 -17.96 9.83 8.81
N LEU A 302 -18.58 8.76 8.29
CA LEU A 302 -19.07 8.76 6.90
C LEU A 302 -20.61 8.75 6.82
N SER A 303 -21.16 9.77 6.14
CA SER A 303 -22.55 9.86 5.69
C SER A 303 -22.62 9.45 4.22
N VAL A 304 -23.51 8.52 3.83
CA VAL A 304 -23.57 7.95 2.46
C VAL A 304 -25.02 7.79 1.96
N PHE A 305 -25.28 7.88 0.65
CA PHE A 305 -26.62 7.71 0.05
C PHE A 305 -26.74 6.38 -0.71
N GLY A 306 -27.78 5.58 -0.42
CA GLY A 306 -28.05 4.31 -1.10
C GLY A 306 -29.46 3.75 -0.81
N THR A 307 -29.95 2.83 -1.63
CA THR A 307 -31.24 2.14 -1.45
C THR A 307 -31.05 0.71 -1.93
N LEU A 308 -30.78 -0.20 -0.99
CA LEU A 308 -30.95 -1.66 -1.00
C LEU A 308 -30.27 -2.19 0.28
N VAL A 309 -30.69 -3.34 0.79
CA VAL A 309 -29.95 -4.08 1.81
C VAL A 309 -28.53 -4.32 1.28
N MET A 310 -27.54 -3.62 1.82
CA MET A 310 -26.16 -3.71 1.33
C MET A 310 -25.48 -4.93 1.95
N MET A 311 -25.00 -5.84 1.10
CA MET A 311 -24.10 -6.91 1.53
C MET A 311 -22.79 -6.32 2.08
N PRO A 312 -22.09 -7.02 3.00
CA PRO A 312 -20.74 -6.64 3.41
C PRO A 312 -19.84 -6.49 2.18
N GLY A 313 -19.10 -5.39 2.07
CA GLY A 313 -18.31 -5.09 0.88
C GLY A 313 -19.18 -4.58 -0.27
N THR A 314 -19.56 -3.30 -0.22
CA THR A 314 -20.26 -2.63 -1.33
C THR A 314 -19.59 -1.30 -1.65
N CYS A 315 -19.54 -0.95 -2.94
CA CYS A 315 -19.09 0.37 -3.36
C CYS A 315 -20.21 1.37 -3.17
N VAL A 316 -19.90 2.52 -2.57
CA VAL A 316 -20.89 3.57 -2.31
C VAL A 316 -20.30 4.94 -2.58
N ARG A 317 -21.15 5.89 -2.94
CA ARG A 317 -20.74 7.27 -3.23
C ARG A 317 -20.57 8.07 -1.94
N LYS A 318 -19.40 8.71 -1.77
CA LYS A 318 -19.15 9.67 -0.68
C LYS A 318 -20.17 10.83 -0.73
N ALA A 319 -20.80 11.19 0.39
CA ALA A 319 -21.70 12.34 0.42
C ALA A 319 -20.92 13.64 0.15
N ARG A 320 -21.51 14.53 -0.66
CA ARG A 320 -21.10 15.93 -0.72
C ARG A 320 -21.74 16.64 0.47
N HIS A 321 -20.92 17.30 1.28
CA HIS A 321 -21.39 18.23 2.30
C HIS A 321 -21.79 19.54 1.64
#